data_AF-A0A7X1HIT7-F1
#
_entry.id   AF-A0A7X1HIT7-F1
#
_cell.length_a   1.000
_cell.length_b   1.000
_cell.length_c   1.000
_cell.angle_alpha   90.00
_cell.angle_beta   90.00
_cell.angle_gamma   90.00
#
_symmetry.space_group_name_H-M   'P 1'
#
loop_
_entity.id
_entity.type
_entity.pdbx_description
1 polymer ?
#
loop_
_entity_poly.entity_id
_entity_poly.type
_entity_poly.pdbx_seq_one_letter_code
_entity_poly.pdbx_strand_id
1 'polypeptide(L)'
;MKSKLFMLAGLLIATTVSNAAVKKDVKFTEVPYGACAKEMTVEVKDGKIVSFSAVKGCPGNLNAISKLLPGMEVDKVIALLDDNPCTGAPIKELSSCMDNMVEMLKYHVNGEGEGHAVEIRKKQKNQKIAFSYEGHICSGCGLCDSQFS
;
A
#
# COMPACT_ATOMS: atom_id res chain seq x y z
N MET A 1 -25.78 50.50 25.61
CA MET A 1 -25.84 50.24 24.16
C MET A 1 -24.98 51.24 23.41
N LYS A 2 -23.85 50.78 22.84
CA LYS A 2 -23.27 51.18 21.56
C LYS A 2 -21.94 50.43 21.39
N SER A 3 -22.04 49.31 20.67
CA SER A 3 -20.91 48.55 20.16
C SER A 3 -20.15 49.36 19.11
N LYS A 4 -18.82 49.38 19.22
CA LYS A 4 -17.83 49.61 18.16
C LYS A 4 -16.53 49.02 18.68
N LEU A 5 -15.65 48.37 17.93
CA LEU A 5 -15.60 47.83 16.58
C LEU A 5 -14.27 47.06 16.61
N PHE A 6 -14.30 45.82 16.11
CA PHE A 6 -13.14 44.93 16.01
C PHE A 6 -11.98 45.57 15.23
N MET A 7 -10.75 45.34 15.69
CA MET A 7 -9.56 45.18 14.83
C MET A 7 -8.64 44.15 15.49
N LEU A 8 -8.92 42.87 15.24
CA LEU A 8 -7.90 41.82 15.32
C LEU A 8 -6.93 42.05 14.15
N ALA A 9 -5.75 42.60 14.42
CA ALA A 9 -4.63 42.47 13.50
C ALA A 9 -4.02 41.08 13.72
N GLY A 10 -4.60 40.09 13.04
CA GLY A 10 -4.05 38.74 12.97
C GLY A 10 -2.74 38.76 12.20
N LEU A 11 -1.63 38.52 12.90
CA LEU A 11 -0.42 38.03 12.26
C LEU A 11 -0.52 36.50 12.24
N LEU A 12 -1.24 35.99 11.24
CA LEU A 12 -1.17 34.59 10.84
C LEU A 12 0.23 34.36 10.25
N ILE A 13 1.17 33.96 11.09
CA ILE A 13 2.37 33.28 10.63
C ILE A 13 1.90 31.90 10.19
N ALA A 14 1.45 31.79 8.94
CA ALA A 14 1.30 30.51 8.27
C ALA A 14 2.72 29.96 8.02
N THR A 15 3.34 29.39 9.06
CA THR A 15 4.42 28.44 8.83
C THR A 15 3.78 27.19 8.22
N THR A 16 3.68 27.16 6.89
CA THR A 16 3.64 25.88 6.17
C THR A 16 5.01 25.23 6.35
N VAL A 17 5.25 24.67 7.54
CA VAL A 17 6.22 23.60 7.66
C VAL A 17 5.55 22.43 6.98
N SER A 18 5.77 22.31 5.67
CA SER A 18 5.51 21.07 4.96
C SER A 18 6.24 20.00 5.77
N ASN A 19 5.48 19.16 6.45
CA ASN A 19 6.00 18.01 7.17
C ASN A 19 6.50 17.06 6.10
N ALA A 20 7.71 17.30 5.59
CA ALA A 20 8.34 16.45 4.60
C ALA A 20 8.49 15.09 5.27
N ALA A 21 7.62 14.14 4.91
CA ALA A 21 7.66 12.78 5.39
C ALA A 21 9.11 12.30 5.29
N VAL A 22 9.66 11.86 6.41
CA VAL A 22 11.03 11.32 6.44
C VAL A 22 11.01 10.10 5.54
N LYS A 23 11.60 10.18 4.34
CA LYS A 23 11.79 9.02 3.47
C LYS A 23 13.15 8.43 3.77
N LYS A 24 13.19 7.34 4.54
CA LYS A 24 14.45 6.68 4.88
C LYS A 24 14.97 5.87 3.71
N ASP A 25 16.26 6.02 3.43
CA ASP A 25 17.00 5.07 2.60
C ASP A 25 17.19 3.78 3.42
N VAL A 26 16.60 2.70 2.92
CA VAL A 26 16.52 1.45 3.68
C VAL A 26 16.38 0.25 2.75
N LYS A 27 17.01 -0.85 3.13
CA LYS A 27 16.73 -2.18 2.59
C LYS A 27 16.22 -3.05 3.73
N PHE A 28 15.06 -3.65 3.55
CA PHE A 28 14.45 -4.52 4.55
C PHE A 28 13.93 -5.80 3.92
N THR A 29 13.89 -6.85 4.73
CA THR A 29 13.37 -8.17 4.37
C THR A 29 12.44 -8.64 5.48
N GLU A 30 11.21 -9.01 5.13
CA GLU A 30 10.15 -9.32 6.10
C GLU A 30 9.34 -10.55 5.65
N VAL A 31 8.81 -11.27 6.63
CA VAL A 31 7.86 -12.36 6.40
C VAL A 31 6.44 -11.79 6.41
N PRO A 32 5.67 -11.83 5.30
CA PRO A 32 4.35 -11.25 5.26
C PRO A 32 3.31 -12.04 6.07
N TYR A 33 2.29 -11.35 6.55
CA TYR A 33 1.15 -11.91 7.26
C TYR A 33 -0.05 -12.14 6.34
N GLY A 34 -0.58 -13.37 6.35
CA GLY A 34 -1.81 -13.71 5.64
C GLY A 34 -1.69 -13.68 4.11
N ALA A 35 -0.47 -13.76 3.57
CA ALA A 35 -0.19 -13.75 2.12
C ALA A 35 0.50 -15.03 1.64
N CYS A 36 0.57 -15.24 0.32
CA CYS A 36 1.18 -16.43 -0.29
C CYS A 36 2.71 -16.40 -0.29
N ALA A 37 3.32 -15.21 -0.37
CA ALA A 37 4.76 -15.04 -0.27
C ALA A 37 5.26 -15.49 1.11
N LYS A 38 6.49 -15.98 1.18
CA LYS A 38 7.14 -16.41 2.42
C LYS A 38 8.17 -15.41 2.92
N GLU A 39 8.64 -14.56 2.03
CA GLU A 39 9.59 -13.50 2.32
C GLU A 39 9.46 -12.44 1.24
N MET A 40 9.61 -11.17 1.60
CA MET A 40 9.66 -10.05 0.66
C MET A 40 10.82 -9.14 1.03
N THR A 41 11.58 -8.70 0.04
CA THR A 41 12.67 -7.74 0.20
C THR A 41 12.40 -6.50 -0.64
N VAL A 42 12.56 -5.33 -0.03
CA VAL A 42 12.43 -4.04 -0.71
C VAL A 42 13.67 -3.19 -0.39
N GLU A 43 14.17 -2.48 -1.39
CA GLU A 43 15.18 -1.45 -1.21
C GLU A 43 14.63 -0.11 -1.69
N VAL A 44 14.81 0.93 -0.88
CA VAL A 44 14.40 2.31 -1.14
C VAL A 44 15.62 3.22 -1.00
N LYS A 45 15.78 4.13 -1.97
CA LYS A 45 16.78 5.21 -1.96
C LYS A 45 16.19 6.48 -2.55
N ASP A 46 16.49 7.62 -1.94
CA ASP A 46 16.02 8.94 -2.36
C ASP A 46 14.48 8.99 -2.54
N GLY A 47 13.76 8.27 -1.65
CA GLY A 47 12.30 8.18 -1.70
C GLY A 47 11.72 7.33 -2.84
N LYS A 48 12.57 6.62 -3.60
CA LYS A 48 12.18 5.76 -4.72
C LYS A 48 12.48 4.30 -4.42
N ILE A 49 11.64 3.40 -4.94
CA ILE A 49 11.95 1.97 -4.91
C ILE A 49 13.12 1.68 -5.85
N VAL A 50 14.16 1.02 -5.35
CA VAL A 50 15.30 0.54 -6.13
C VAL A 50 15.08 -0.89 -6.58
N SER A 51 14.56 -1.74 -5.69
CA SER A 51 14.27 -3.14 -6.02
C SER A 51 13.16 -3.73 -5.15
N PHE A 52 12.49 -4.74 -5.70
CA PHE A 52 11.54 -5.60 -5.00
C PHE A 52 11.78 -7.06 -5.40
N SER A 53 11.79 -7.95 -4.41
CA SER A 53 11.79 -9.40 -4.65
C SER A 53 10.93 -10.11 -3.61
N ALA A 54 10.44 -11.30 -3.97
CA ALA A 54 9.66 -12.14 -3.09
C ALA A 54 9.98 -13.62 -3.30
N VAL A 55 9.92 -14.39 -2.21
CA VAL A 55 10.03 -15.85 -2.23
C VAL A 55 8.62 -16.44 -2.18
N LYS A 56 8.27 -17.26 -3.18
CA LYS A 56 6.90 -17.78 -3.42
C LYS A 56 5.87 -16.67 -3.70
N GLY A 57 4.60 -17.06 -3.87
CA GLY A 57 3.50 -16.20 -4.29
C GLY A 57 3.15 -16.38 -5.77
N CYS A 58 2.28 -15.50 -6.30
CA CYS A 58 1.87 -15.56 -7.71
C CYS A 58 3.08 -15.22 -8.61
N PRO A 59 3.63 -16.19 -9.37
CA PRO A 59 4.88 -15.97 -10.10
C PRO A 59 4.76 -14.87 -11.15
N GLY A 60 3.64 -14.83 -11.89
CA GLY A 60 3.41 -13.83 -12.93
C GLY A 60 3.28 -12.41 -12.35
N ASN A 61 2.40 -12.23 -11.37
CA ASN A 61 2.16 -10.91 -10.78
C ASN A 61 3.39 -10.36 -10.04
N LEU A 62 4.03 -11.17 -9.19
CA LEU A 62 5.18 -10.70 -8.41
C LEU A 62 6.40 -10.42 -9.30
N ASN A 63 6.58 -11.15 -10.40
CA ASN A 63 7.60 -10.85 -11.41
C ASN A 63 7.27 -9.60 -12.24
N ALA A 64 5.98 -9.29 -12.47
CA ALA A 64 5.59 -8.04 -13.11
C ALA A 64 5.89 -6.86 -12.18
N ILE A 65 5.47 -6.94 -10.91
CA ILE A 65 5.69 -5.90 -9.91
C ILE A 65 7.19 -5.63 -9.69
N SER A 66 8.04 -6.66 -9.62
CA SER A 66 9.50 -6.45 -9.46
C SER A 66 10.15 -5.66 -10.59
N LYS A 67 9.52 -5.64 -11.78
CA LYS A 67 9.97 -4.85 -12.94
C LYS A 67 9.37 -3.46 -13.00
N LEU A 68 8.15 -3.29 -12.48
CA LEU A 68 7.41 -2.02 -12.55
C LEU A 68 7.82 -1.04 -11.45
N LEU A 69 8.13 -1.54 -10.25
CA LEU A 69 8.42 -0.68 -9.09
C LEU A 69 9.72 0.13 -9.17
N PRO A 70 10.85 -0.38 -9.72
CA PRO A 70 12.10 0.38 -9.74
C PRO A 70 11.94 1.78 -10.35
N GLY A 71 12.38 2.81 -9.62
CA GLY A 71 12.29 4.22 -9.98
C GLY A 71 10.99 4.94 -9.56
N MET A 72 9.97 4.20 -9.10
CA MET A 72 8.72 4.80 -8.62
C MET A 72 8.89 5.42 -7.22
N GLU A 73 8.24 6.56 -7.01
CA GLU A 73 8.10 7.19 -5.68
C GLU A 73 7.34 6.26 -4.73
N VAL A 74 7.85 6.10 -3.50
CA VAL A 74 7.23 5.25 -2.47
C VAL A 74 5.78 5.65 -2.21
N ASP A 75 5.49 6.94 -2.06
CA ASP A 75 4.13 7.42 -1.79
C ASP A 75 3.16 7.10 -2.93
N LYS A 76 3.65 7.14 -4.18
CA LYS A 76 2.86 6.76 -5.35
C LYS A 76 2.57 5.26 -5.34
N VAL A 77 3.55 4.43 -4.96
CA VAL A 77 3.37 2.98 -4.85
C VAL A 77 2.37 2.63 -3.74
N ILE A 78 2.48 3.29 -2.58
CA ILE A 78 1.50 3.16 -1.49
C ILE A 78 0.11 3.51 -2.00
N ALA A 79 -0.07 4.69 -2.60
CA ALA A 79 -1.38 5.12 -3.09
C ALA A 79 -1.98 4.20 -4.17
N LEU A 80 -1.14 3.57 -5.00
CA LEU A 80 -1.59 2.66 -6.07
C LEU A 80 -1.95 1.26 -5.56
N LEU A 81 -1.32 0.79 -4.49
CA LEU A 81 -1.37 -0.61 -4.07
C LEU A 81 -2.01 -0.82 -2.69
N ASP A 82 -2.33 0.24 -1.94
CA ASP A 82 -3.05 0.13 -0.69
C ASP A 82 -4.46 -0.45 -0.92
N ASP A 83 -4.96 -1.16 0.08
CA ASP A 83 -6.26 -1.84 0.05
C ASP A 83 -6.46 -2.71 -1.21
N ASN A 84 -5.48 -3.56 -1.50
CA ASN A 84 -5.44 -4.48 -2.63
C ASN A 84 -5.57 -5.95 -2.15
N PRO A 85 -6.73 -6.39 -1.63
CA PRO A 85 -6.90 -7.74 -1.12
C PRO A 85 -6.85 -8.78 -2.24
N CYS A 86 -6.45 -10.01 -1.91
CA CYS A 86 -6.36 -11.10 -2.87
C CYS A 86 -7.31 -12.26 -2.51
N THR A 87 -8.12 -12.70 -3.46
CA THR A 87 -9.04 -13.85 -3.31
C THR A 87 -8.30 -15.19 -3.19
N GLY A 88 -7.08 -15.26 -3.72
CA GLY A 88 -6.19 -16.42 -3.62
C GLY A 88 -5.26 -16.41 -2.41
N ALA A 89 -5.38 -15.43 -1.50
CA ALA A 89 -4.56 -15.38 -0.29
C ALA A 89 -4.98 -16.44 0.75
N PRO A 90 -4.07 -16.86 1.66
CA PRO A 90 -4.42 -17.75 2.76
C PRO A 90 -5.56 -17.23 3.64
N ILE A 91 -5.61 -15.92 3.84
CA ILE A 91 -6.75 -15.23 4.46
C ILE A 91 -7.48 -14.48 3.34
N LYS A 92 -8.45 -15.16 2.73
CA LYS A 92 -9.15 -14.68 1.52
C LYS A 92 -9.77 -13.31 1.74
N GLU A 93 -9.63 -12.44 0.74
CA GLU A 93 -10.28 -11.12 0.67
C GLU A 93 -9.96 -10.20 1.86
N LEU A 94 -8.88 -10.47 2.58
CA LEU A 94 -8.54 -9.80 3.84
C LEU A 94 -7.06 -9.41 3.94
N SER A 95 -6.25 -9.79 2.94
CA SER A 95 -4.83 -9.47 2.82
C SER A 95 -4.33 -9.84 1.42
N SER A 96 -3.19 -9.30 1.02
CA SER A 96 -2.41 -9.72 -0.13
C SER A 96 -0.91 -9.49 0.07
N CYS A 97 -0.11 -9.97 -0.87
CA CYS A 97 1.33 -9.67 -0.88
C CYS A 97 1.57 -8.15 -0.96
N MET A 98 0.70 -7.41 -1.67
CA MET A 98 0.86 -5.97 -1.86
C MET A 98 0.36 -5.18 -0.67
N ASP A 99 -0.72 -5.60 0.00
CA ASP A 99 -1.13 -5.02 1.29
C ASP A 99 0.02 -5.09 2.30
N ASN A 100 0.68 -6.24 2.38
CA ASN A 100 1.84 -6.42 3.24
C ASN A 100 2.99 -5.48 2.86
N MET A 101 3.32 -5.38 1.57
CA MET A 101 4.40 -4.51 1.10
C MET A 101 4.10 -3.03 1.39
N VAL A 102 2.86 -2.59 1.23
CA VAL A 102 2.43 -1.22 1.53
C VAL A 102 2.61 -0.90 3.00
N GLU A 103 2.14 -1.76 3.90
CA GLU A 103 2.31 -1.54 5.34
C GLU A 103 3.78 -1.62 5.76
N MET A 104 4.60 -2.44 5.09
CA MET A 104 6.06 -2.45 5.29
C MET A 104 6.72 -1.13 4.85
N LEU A 105 6.30 -0.54 3.72
CA LEU A 105 6.79 0.75 3.25
C LEU A 105 6.41 1.88 4.21
N LYS A 106 5.15 1.93 4.65
CA LYS A 106 4.69 2.90 5.67
C LYS A 106 5.57 2.83 6.92
N TYR A 107 5.85 1.63 7.41
CA TYR A 107 6.66 1.42 8.61
C TYR A 107 8.15 1.76 8.41
N HIS A 108 8.81 1.14 7.44
CA HIS A 108 10.26 1.22 7.28
C HIS A 108 10.72 2.51 6.61
N VAL A 109 9.91 3.07 5.69
CA VAL A 109 10.26 4.28 4.94
C VAL A 109 9.71 5.51 5.65
N ASN A 110 8.40 5.57 5.86
CA ASN A 110 7.72 6.76 6.39
C ASN A 110 7.72 6.85 7.92
N GLY A 111 8.03 5.75 8.63
CA GLY A 111 7.99 5.69 10.09
C GLY A 111 6.57 5.68 10.66
N GLU A 112 5.61 5.18 9.88
CA GLU A 112 4.19 5.15 10.21
C GLU A 112 3.73 3.73 10.60
N GLY A 113 2.78 3.64 11.54
CA GLY A 113 2.15 2.37 11.93
C GLY A 113 3.00 1.50 12.87
N GLU A 114 2.45 0.34 13.23
CA GLU A 114 3.06 -0.61 14.17
C GLU A 114 3.67 -1.85 13.47
N GLY A 115 3.79 -1.81 12.15
CA GLY A 115 4.29 -2.89 11.31
C GLY A 115 3.18 -3.72 10.66
N HIS A 116 3.52 -4.35 9.53
CA HIS A 116 2.56 -4.94 8.59
C HIS A 116 1.59 -5.94 9.23
N ALA A 117 2.08 -6.83 10.10
CA ALA A 117 1.25 -7.88 10.69
C ALA A 117 0.24 -7.35 11.72
N VAL A 118 0.52 -6.21 12.34
CA VAL A 118 -0.39 -5.56 13.29
C VAL A 118 -1.44 -4.78 12.52
N GLU A 119 -1.03 -3.98 11.54
CA GLU A 119 -1.95 -3.16 10.75
C GLU A 119 -2.92 -4.02 9.93
N ILE A 120 -2.46 -5.10 9.30
CA ILE A 120 -3.35 -6.04 8.59
C ILE A 120 -4.36 -6.67 9.56
N ARG A 121 -3.95 -7.06 10.77
CA ARG A 121 -4.90 -7.63 11.76
C ARG A 121 -5.91 -6.59 12.24
N LYS A 122 -5.52 -5.32 12.39
CA LYS A 122 -6.44 -4.22 12.72
C LYS A 122 -7.47 -4.04 11.60
N LYS A 123 -7.02 -3.95 10.33
CA LYS A 123 -7.90 -3.87 9.15
C LYS A 123 -8.90 -5.02 9.13
N GLN A 124 -8.43 -6.26 9.32
CA GLN A 124 -9.27 -7.47 9.37
C GLN A 124 -10.34 -7.45 10.45
N LYS A 125 -9.99 -7.02 11.68
CA LYS A 125 -10.96 -6.90 12.78
C LYS A 125 -12.03 -5.84 12.52
N ASN A 126 -11.68 -4.81 11.76
CA ASN A 126 -12.54 -3.67 11.48
C ASN A 126 -13.39 -3.84 10.21
N GLN A 127 -13.10 -4.85 9.37
CA GLN A 127 -13.66 -4.93 8.02
C GLN A 127 -14.84 -5.89 7.87
N LYS A 128 -15.92 -5.37 7.28
CA LYS A 128 -16.80 -6.06 6.32
C LYS A 128 -16.36 -5.59 4.92
N ILE A 129 -15.32 -6.16 4.31
CA ILE A 129 -14.89 -5.67 2.98
C ILE A 129 -15.94 -6.03 1.94
N ALA A 130 -16.55 -5.02 1.32
CA ALA A 130 -17.22 -5.18 0.04
C ALA A 130 -16.19 -4.89 -1.06
N PHE A 131 -15.57 -5.94 -1.60
CA PHE A 131 -14.66 -5.79 -2.74
C PHE A 131 -15.48 -5.50 -3.98
N SER A 132 -15.42 -4.26 -4.49
CA SER A 132 -15.94 -3.91 -5.80
C SER A 132 -14.76 -3.65 -6.74
N TYR A 133 -14.46 -4.62 -7.59
CA TYR A 133 -13.62 -4.38 -8.75
C TYR A 133 -14.45 -3.60 -9.79
N GLU A 134 -14.02 -2.40 -10.20
CA GLU A 134 -14.67 -1.61 -11.27
C GLU A 134 -14.38 -2.17 -12.68
N GLY A 135 -14.37 -3.50 -12.82
CA GLY A 135 -14.17 -4.18 -14.09
C GLY A 135 -14.79 -5.58 -14.09
N HIS A 136 -14.56 -6.32 -15.16
CA HIS A 136 -14.95 -7.73 -15.23
C HIS A 136 -13.72 -8.62 -15.04
N ILE A 137 -13.63 -9.31 -13.90
CA ILE A 137 -12.74 -10.46 -13.78
C ILE A 137 -13.45 -11.63 -14.45
N CYS A 138 -12.93 -12.08 -15.59
CA CYS A 138 -13.41 -13.30 -16.23
C CYS A 138 -13.26 -14.45 -15.24
N SER A 139 -14.38 -14.93 -14.72
CA SER A 139 -14.43 -16.06 -13.78
C SER A 139 -14.31 -17.42 -14.47
N GLY A 140 -14.14 -17.44 -15.79
CA GLY A 140 -14.17 -18.68 -16.58
C GLY A 140 -15.54 -19.35 -16.58
N CYS A 141 -16.61 -18.62 -16.24
CA CYS A 141 -17.98 -19.14 -16.13
C CYS A 141 -18.63 -19.51 -17.47
N GLY A 142 -17.95 -19.29 -18.59
CA GLY A 142 -18.45 -19.62 -19.93
C GLY A 142 -19.48 -18.62 -20.50
N LEU A 143 -19.72 -17.49 -19.84
CA LEU A 143 -20.63 -16.44 -20.35
C LEU A 143 -20.01 -15.59 -21.47
N CYS A 144 -18.70 -15.66 -21.63
CA CYS A 144 -17.96 -15.00 -22.70
C CYS A 144 -17.69 -16.06 -23.78
N ASP A 145 -18.31 -15.94 -24.95
CA ASP A 145 -18.06 -16.81 -26.13
C ASP A 145 -16.65 -16.65 -26.74
N SER A 146 -15.64 -16.27 -25.94
CA SER A 146 -14.26 -16.29 -26.39
C SER A 146 -13.78 -17.74 -26.36
N GLN A 147 -13.74 -18.38 -27.53
CA GLN A 147 -12.94 -19.58 -27.73
C GLN A 147 -11.48 -19.20 -27.44
N PHE A 148 -11.01 -19.49 -26.22
CA PHE A 148 -9.58 -19.47 -25.94
C PHE A 148 -8.98 -20.70 -26.63
N SER A 149 -8.55 -20.49 -27.87
CA SER A 149 -7.77 -21.43 -28.68
C SER A 149 -6.36 -21.59 -28.14
#